data_AF-A0A0V0GZR0-F1
#
_entry.id   AF-A0A0V0GZR0-F1
#
_cell.length_a   1.000
_cell.length_b   1.000
_cell.length_c   1.000
_cell.angle_alpha   90.00
_cell.angle_beta   90.00
_cell.angle_gamma   90.00
#
_symmetry.space_group_name_H-M   'P 1'
#
loop_
_entity.id
_entity.type
_entity.pdbx_description
1 polymer ?
#
loop_
_entity_poly.entity_id
_entity_poly.type
_entity_poly.pdbx_seq_one_letter_code
_entity_poly.pdbx_strand_id
1 'polypeptide(L)'
;MRFDRMEDYIKILSKTSYYIIAKDGFAYQMRAFIYDANFKANKETTKATTWISFPDLLLTFFVKEVLFSLASVVGKPLQLDLATINKTHPSCARVKVQVDLPAEKPE
;
A
#
# COMPACT_ATOMS: atom_id res chain seq x y z
N MET A 1 -6.40 -17.18 0.23
CA MET A 1 -6.40 -15.97 -0.60
C MET A 1 -7.04 -16.39 -1.91
N ARG A 2 -8.14 -15.75 -2.33
CA ARG A 2 -8.90 -16.16 -3.53
C ARG A 2 -8.51 -15.34 -4.76
N PHE A 3 -7.74 -14.26 -4.57
CA PHE A 3 -7.17 -13.38 -5.61
C PHE A 3 -8.23 -12.70 -6.51
N ASP A 4 -9.46 -12.60 -6.03
CA ASP A 4 -10.61 -12.01 -6.72
C ASP A 4 -11.08 -10.69 -6.08
N ARG A 5 -10.59 -10.37 -4.87
CA ARG A 5 -10.99 -9.20 -4.09
C ARG A 5 -9.88 -8.16 -3.99
N MET A 6 -10.29 -6.89 -3.90
CA MET A 6 -9.36 -5.77 -3.67
C MET A 6 -8.58 -5.92 -2.36
N GLU A 7 -9.18 -6.54 -1.34
CA GLU A 7 -8.51 -6.85 -0.06
C GLU A 7 -7.33 -7.81 -0.24
N ASP A 8 -7.46 -8.81 -1.11
CA ASP A 8 -6.37 -9.74 -1.41
C ASP A 8 -5.22 -9.00 -2.10
N TYR A 9 -5.52 -8.10 -3.04
CA TYR A 9 -4.53 -7.23 -3.67
C TYR A 9 -3.78 -6.37 -2.64
N ILE A 10 -4.51 -5.69 -1.74
CA ILE A 10 -3.89 -4.84 -0.71
C ILE A 10 -3.04 -5.69 0.25
N LYS A 11 -3.53 -6.88 0.63
CA LYS A 11 -2.82 -7.80 1.51
C LYS A 11 -1.52 -8.31 0.90
N ILE A 12 -1.50 -8.60 -0.40
CA ILE A 12 -0.30 -9.00 -1.16
C ILE A 12 0.74 -7.88 -1.14
N LEU A 13 0.31 -6.66 -1.44
CA LEU A 13 1.20 -5.50 -1.49
C LEU A 13 1.60 -4.97 -0.10
N SER A 14 0.99 -5.47 0.97
CA SER A 14 1.34 -5.09 2.35
C SER A 14 2.60 -5.79 2.84
N LYS A 15 2.98 -6.92 2.25
CA LYS A 15 4.16 -7.66 2.66
C LYS A 15 5.28 -7.46 1.66
N THR A 16 6.49 -7.28 2.20
CA THR A 16 7.72 -7.15 1.41
C THR A 16 8.14 -8.46 0.78
N SER A 17 7.88 -9.60 1.43
CA SER A 17 8.14 -10.92 0.87
C SER A 17 7.21 -12.00 1.36
N TYR A 18 7.04 -13.00 0.50
CA TYR A 18 6.37 -14.26 0.70
C TYR A 18 7.39 -15.40 0.59
N TYR A 19 7.00 -16.59 1.01
CA TYR A 19 7.79 -17.80 0.82
C TYR A 19 6.93 -18.86 0.13
N ILE A 20 7.50 -19.52 -0.87
CA ILE A 20 6.90 -20.65 -1.56
C ILE A 20 7.71 -21.88 -1.19
N ILE A 21 7.05 -22.91 -0.66
CA ILE A 21 7.67 -24.20 -0.39
C ILE A 21 7.62 -25.01 -1.68
N ALA A 22 8.77 -25.38 -2.22
CA ALA A 22 8.85 -26.22 -3.42
C ALA A 22 8.80 -27.72 -3.05
N LYS A 23 8.73 -28.57 -4.08
CA LYS A 23 8.59 -30.03 -3.92
C LYS A 23 9.78 -30.69 -3.23
N ASP A 24 10.94 -30.04 -3.25
CA ASP A 24 12.16 -30.44 -2.56
C ASP A 24 12.14 -30.13 -1.06
N GLY A 25 11.09 -29.49 -0.56
CA GLY A 25 10.93 -29.11 0.85
C GLY A 25 11.59 -27.78 1.21
N PHE A 26 12.26 -27.11 0.27
CA PHE A 26 12.90 -25.82 0.51
C PHE A 26 11.93 -24.65 0.31
N ALA A 27 12.12 -23.60 1.10
CA ALA A 27 11.34 -22.36 1.01
C ALA A 27 12.08 -21.30 0.20
N TYR A 28 11.45 -20.84 -0.87
CA TYR A 28 11.98 -19.81 -1.77
C TYR A 28 11.30 -18.48 -1.51
N GLN A 29 12.09 -17.42 -1.33
CA GLN A 29 11.55 -16.08 -1.15
C GLN A 29 10.95 -15.58 -2.47
N MET A 30 9.72 -15.08 -2.40
CA MET A 30 9.03 -14.40 -3.49
C MET A 30 8.72 -12.96 -3.08
N ARG A 31 9.00 -12.01 -3.96
CA ARG A 31 8.52 -10.63 -3.83
C ARG A 31 7.37 -10.40 -4.80
N ALA A 32 6.28 -9.81 -4.32
CA ALA A 32 5.17 -9.43 -5.16
C ALA A 32 5.40 -8.04 -5.76
N PHE A 33 5.19 -7.91 -7.06
CA PHE A 33 5.29 -6.65 -7.78
C PHE A 33 3.97 -6.32 -8.47
N ILE A 34 3.72 -5.02 -8.66
CA ILE A 34 2.56 -4.55 -9.42
C ILE A 34 2.91 -4.62 -10.90
N TYR A 35 2.18 -5.45 -11.63
CA TYR A 35 2.30 -5.53 -13.09
C TYR A 35 1.56 -4.36 -13.75
N ASP A 36 2.20 -3.72 -14.72
CA ASP A 36 1.62 -2.76 -15.65
C ASP A 36 2.29 -2.86 -17.03
N ALA A 37 1.85 -2.05 -17.98
CA ALA A 37 2.42 -2.03 -19.33
C ALA A 37 3.93 -1.70 -19.37
N ASN A 38 4.47 -1.07 -18.32
CA ASN A 38 5.87 -0.67 -18.22
C ASN A 38 6.72 -1.64 -17.39
N PHE A 39 6.15 -2.75 -16.92
CA PHE A 39 6.84 -3.70 -16.06
C PHE A 39 8.04 -4.34 -16.77
N LYS A 40 9.20 -4.30 -16.13
CA LYS A 40 10.45 -4.90 -16.63
C LYS A 40 11.03 -5.83 -15.57
N ALA A 41 11.04 -7.13 -15.83
CA ALA A 41 11.49 -8.14 -14.86
C ALA A 41 12.96 -7.98 -14.42
N ASN A 42 13.77 -7.30 -15.23
CA ASN A 42 15.19 -7.04 -14.96
C ASN A 42 15.45 -5.67 -14.31
N LYS A 43 14.41 -4.90 -13.95
CA LYS A 43 14.53 -3.61 -13.27
C LYS A 43 13.73 -3.60 -11.98
N GLU A 44 14.23 -2.91 -10.97
CA GLU A 44 13.44 -2.67 -9.75
C GLU A 44 12.25 -1.78 -10.10
N THR A 45 11.08 -2.09 -9.52
CA THR A 45 9.90 -1.27 -9.71
C THR A 45 10.00 0.02 -8.89
N THR A 46 9.58 1.12 -9.48
CA THR A 46 9.43 2.40 -8.79
C THR A 46 8.17 2.43 -7.93
N LYS A 47 7.25 1.49 -8.12
CA LYS A 47 5.98 1.43 -7.41
C LYS A 47 6.15 0.83 -6.03
N ALA A 48 5.82 1.61 -5.01
CA ALA A 48 5.81 1.19 -3.63
C ALA A 48 4.46 1.42 -2.99
N THR A 49 4.16 0.68 -1.91
CA THR A 49 3.00 0.98 -1.06
C THR A 49 3.49 1.50 0.27
N THR A 50 2.99 2.66 0.70
CA THR A 50 3.37 3.29 1.97
C THR A 50 2.13 3.76 2.73
N TRP A 51 2.29 3.97 4.03
CA TRP A 51 1.30 4.61 4.88
C TRP A 51 1.62 6.09 4.99
N ILE A 52 0.62 6.94 4.75
CA ILE A 52 0.70 8.36 5.04
C ILE A 52 -0.19 8.68 6.24
N SER A 53 0.25 9.65 7.02
CA SER A 53 -0.39 10.11 8.24
C SER A 53 -0.84 11.55 8.07
N PHE A 54 -2.06 11.85 8.50
CA PHE A 54 -2.62 13.18 8.62
C PHE A 54 -2.77 13.50 10.11
N PRO A 55 -1.72 14.06 10.74
CA PRO A 55 -1.79 14.49 12.14
C PRO A 55 -2.78 15.64 12.29
N ASP A 56 -3.44 15.72 13.44
CA ASP A 56 -4.27 16.85 13.87
C ASP A 56 -5.43 17.21 12.92
N LEU A 57 -5.81 16.28 12.05
CA LEU A 57 -6.97 16.44 11.20
C LEU A 57 -8.24 16.42 12.06
N LEU A 58 -9.18 17.34 11.84
CA LEU A 58 -10.44 17.34 12.59
C LEU A 58 -11.20 16.02 12.35
N LEU A 59 -11.78 15.47 13.40
CA LEU A 59 -12.60 14.24 13.38
C LEU A 59 -13.76 14.30 12.35
N THR A 60 -14.25 15.50 12.04
CA THR A 60 -15.26 15.73 10.99
C THR A 60 -14.77 15.37 9.59
N PHE A 61 -13.46 15.41 9.36
CA PHE A 61 -12.80 15.02 8.11
C PHE A 61 -12.33 13.56 8.09
N PHE A 62 -12.61 12.76 9.13
CA PHE A 62 -12.37 11.30 9.14
C PHE A 62 -13.46 10.57 8.33
N VAL A 63 -13.60 11.01 7.08
CA VAL A 63 -14.54 10.51 6.08
C VAL A 63 -13.69 9.96 4.95
N LYS A 64 -14.03 8.76 4.47
CA LYS A 64 -13.20 8.03 3.52
C LYS A 64 -12.93 8.83 2.25
N GLU A 65 -13.94 9.49 1.73
CA GLU A 65 -13.89 10.29 0.51
C GLU A 65 -12.92 11.48 0.67
N VAL A 66 -12.95 12.14 1.82
CA VAL A 66 -12.06 13.27 2.15
C VAL A 66 -10.63 12.79 2.30
N LEU A 67 -10.41 11.73 3.08
CA LEU A 67 -9.09 11.15 3.31
C LEU A 67 -8.48 10.60 2.01
N PHE A 68 -9.28 9.98 1.16
CA PHE A 68 -8.84 9.48 -0.14
C PHE A 68 -8.53 10.63 -1.10
N SER A 69 -9.34 11.69 -1.09
CA SER A 69 -9.08 12.90 -1.88
C SER A 69 -7.75 13.53 -1.46
N LEU A 70 -7.49 13.68 -0.17
CA LEU A 70 -6.24 14.24 0.33
C LEU A 70 -5.03 13.33 -0.01
N ALA A 71 -5.20 12.02 0.19
CA ALA A 71 -4.18 11.03 -0.14
C ALA A 71 -3.87 10.93 -1.64
N SER A 72 -4.84 11.26 -2.51
CA SER A 72 -4.70 11.20 -3.97
C SER A 72 -3.60 12.10 -4.51
N VAL A 73 -3.28 13.18 -3.78
CA VAL A 73 -2.19 14.11 -4.11
C VAL A 73 -0.82 13.44 -3.99
N VAL A 74 -0.68 12.49 -3.05
CA VAL A 74 0.59 11.77 -2.82
C VAL A 74 0.70 10.53 -3.72
N GLY A 75 -0.42 9.85 -3.97
CA GLY A 75 -0.45 8.64 -4.78
C GLY A 75 -1.85 8.03 -4.81
N LYS A 76 -1.98 6.80 -5.31
CA LYS A 76 -3.28 6.14 -5.39
C LYS A 76 -3.70 5.61 -4.01
N PRO A 77 -4.77 6.12 -3.38
CA PRO A 77 -5.25 5.60 -2.11
C PRO A 77 -5.79 4.17 -2.27
N LEU A 78 -5.45 3.30 -1.34
CA LEU A 78 -5.82 1.89 -1.35
C LEU A 78 -6.75 1.52 -0.18
N GLN A 79 -6.40 1.95 1.04
CA GLN A 79 -7.10 1.53 2.24
C GLN A 79 -6.95 2.55 3.37
N LEU A 80 -7.96 2.68 4.24
CA LEU A 80 -7.81 3.37 5.52
C LEU A 80 -7.25 2.44 6.58
N ASP A 81 -6.51 2.99 7.53
CA ASP A 81 -6.09 2.26 8.72
C ASP A 81 -7.29 1.92 9.63
N LEU A 82 -7.21 0.79 10.32
CA LEU A 82 -8.30 0.31 11.15
C LEU A 82 -8.62 1.27 12.30
N ALA A 83 -7.60 1.93 12.89
CA ALA A 83 -7.81 2.93 13.93
C ALA A 83 -8.50 4.20 13.40
N THR A 84 -8.27 4.55 12.14
CA THR A 84 -8.94 5.66 11.45
C THR A 84 -10.39 5.32 11.14
N ILE A 85 -10.67 4.09 10.68
CA ILE A 85 -12.04 3.60 10.43
C ILE A 85 -12.84 3.58 11.73
N ASN A 86 -12.27 3.01 12.79
CA ASN A 86 -12.94 2.87 14.08
C ASN A 86 -12.89 4.16 14.91
N LYS A 87 -12.19 5.20 14.44
CA LYS A 87 -11.98 6.48 15.13
C LYS A 87 -11.43 6.34 16.55
N THR A 88 -10.62 5.30 16.79
CA THR A 88 -10.04 5.00 18.12
C THR A 88 -8.82 5.85 18.43
N HIS A 89 -8.19 6.45 17.41
CA HIS A 89 -7.02 7.32 17.55
C HIS A 89 -7.27 8.67 16.82
N PRO A 90 -8.05 9.57 17.42
CA PRO A 90 -8.55 10.78 16.74
C PRO A 90 -7.47 11.79 16.38
N SER A 91 -6.27 11.69 16.95
CA SER A 91 -5.15 12.59 16.67
C SER A 91 -4.44 12.32 15.35
N CYS A 92 -4.71 11.19 14.69
CA CYS A 92 -4.05 10.85 13.44
C CYS A 92 -4.90 9.95 12.55
N ALA A 93 -5.23 10.44 11.35
CA ALA A 93 -5.79 9.61 10.29
C ALA A 93 -4.68 9.02 9.44
N ARG A 94 -4.75 7.73 9.10
CA ARG A 94 -3.76 7.06 8.26
C ARG A 94 -4.41 6.44 7.03
N VAL A 95 -3.77 6.64 5.89
CA VAL A 95 -4.20 6.10 4.60
C VAL A 95 -3.05 5.35 3.96
N LYS A 96 -3.34 4.16 3.45
CA LYS A 96 -2.42 3.39 2.65
C LYS A 96 -2.48 3.89 1.22
N VAL A 97 -1.34 4.25 0.66
CA VAL A 97 -1.21 4.77 -0.70
C VAL A 97 -0.21 3.95 -1.50
N GLN A 98 -0.51 3.75 -2.77
CA GLN A 98 0.46 3.31 -3.75
C GLN A 98 1.10 4.55 -4.38
N VAL A 99 2.41 4.67 -4.27
CA VAL A 99 3.20 5.77 -4.81
C VAL A 99 4.13 5.27 -5.90
N ASP A 100 4.43 6.15 -6.86
CA ASP A 100 5.45 5.91 -7.86
C ASP A 100 6.67 6.76 -7.47
N LEU A 101 7.71 6.11 -6.96
CA LEU A 101 8.91 6.81 -6.49
C LEU A 101 9.80 7.14 -7.70
N PRO A 102 10.32 8.37 -7.81
CA PRO A 102 11.32 8.65 -8.83
C PRO A 102 12.53 7.72 -8.67
N ALA A 103 13.08 7.25 -9.79
CA ALA A 103 14.24 6.36 -9.80
C ALA A 103 15.50 7.01 -9.19
N GLU A 104 15.55 8.35 -9.18
CA GLU A 104 16.55 9.15 -8.49
C GLU A 104 15.96 9.73 -7.20
N LYS A 105 16.66 9.52 -6.08
CA LYS A 105 16.41 10.29 -4.87
C LYS A 105 16.78 11.75 -5.15
N PRO A 106 15.97 12.74 -4.73
CA PRO A 106 16.47 14.10 -4.63
C PRO A 106 17.66 14.11 -3.66
N GLU A 107 18.75 14.78 -4.05
CA GLU A 107 19.98 14.98 -3.26
C GLU A 107 19.70 15.62 -1.89
#